data_AF-A0A0M4RDW1-F1
#
_entry.id   AF-A0A0M4RDW1-F1
#
_cell.length_a   1.000
_cell.length_b   1.000
_cell.length_c   1.000
_cell.angle_alpha   90.00
_cell.angle_beta   90.00
_cell.angle_gamma   90.00
#
_symmetry.space_group_name_H-M   'P 1'
#
loop_
_entity.id
_entity.type
_entity.pdbx_description
1 polymer ?
#
loop_
_entity_poly.entity_id
_entity_poly.type
_entity_poly.pdbx_seq_one_letter_code
_entity_poly.pdbx_strand_id
1 'polypeptide(L)'
;MVTPALAETTTTIVIGSGFSGLAVAAELNRQGIDAIVVDSFRPSGPGSPAPNTGGISLDALSERTNILRLLEHYALRHELDIRPGTSPLQLNRLGTDAPTEHQWTVLTADGTLSAHSVVFTRGALNQLRRVLHSVGLSTSHELASVMHSLGLYLVGVGDLVVPTTHEILHQAKRAGASISARMAARNSIAVLIPA
;
A
#
# COMPACT_ATOMS: atom_id res chain seq x y z
N MET A 1 9.98 -18.89 -25.18
CA MET A 1 10.11 -17.47 -25.57
C MET A 1 9.40 -16.68 -24.48
N VAL A 2 10.15 -16.11 -23.53
CA VAL A 2 9.58 -15.41 -22.37
C VAL A 2 9.36 -13.97 -22.80
N THR A 3 8.10 -13.55 -22.94
CA THR A 3 7.75 -12.15 -23.18
C THR A 3 8.39 -11.31 -22.06
N PRO A 4 9.18 -10.27 -22.36
CA PRO A 4 9.74 -9.44 -21.30
C PRO A 4 8.59 -8.88 -20.47
N ALA A 5 8.59 -9.16 -19.17
CA ALA A 5 7.64 -8.60 -18.24
C ALA A 5 7.65 -7.08 -18.37
N LEU A 6 6.49 -6.46 -18.62
CA LEU A 6 6.40 -5.01 -18.74
C LEU A 6 6.87 -4.42 -17.39
N ALA A 7 7.94 -3.63 -17.42
CA ALA A 7 8.49 -2.98 -16.24
C ALA A 7 7.88 -1.57 -16.16
N GLU A 8 7.07 -1.35 -15.14
CA GLU A 8 6.39 -0.08 -14.90
C GLU A 8 6.93 0.56 -13.63
N THR A 9 7.04 1.88 -13.62
CA THR A 9 7.54 2.64 -12.49
C THR A 9 6.46 3.57 -11.97
N THR A 10 6.34 3.65 -10.65
CA THR A 10 5.42 4.56 -9.98
C THR A 10 6.08 5.08 -8.70
N THR A 11 5.44 6.06 -8.08
CA THR A 11 5.93 6.56 -6.79
C THR A 11 5.55 5.58 -5.67
N THR A 12 4.27 5.19 -5.58
CA THR A 12 3.78 4.35 -4.49
C THR A 12 2.96 3.17 -5.02
N ILE A 13 3.17 1.98 -4.45
CA ILE A 13 2.27 0.84 -4.68
C ILE A 13 1.41 0.62 -3.43
N VAL A 14 0.11 0.52 -3.59
CA VAL A 14 -0.83 0.21 -2.51
C VAL A 14 -1.33 -1.23 -2.69
N ILE A 15 -1.12 -2.08 -1.69
CA ILE A 15 -1.55 -3.49 -1.73
C ILE A 15 -2.89 -3.64 -1.01
N GLY A 16 -3.92 -3.93 -1.79
CA GLY A 16 -5.31 -4.16 -1.43
C GLY A 16 -6.24 -3.07 -1.97
N SER A 17 -7.23 -3.46 -2.77
CA SER A 17 -8.19 -2.58 -3.46
C SER A 17 -9.50 -2.35 -2.68
N GLY A 18 -9.56 -2.77 -1.42
CA GLY A 18 -10.71 -2.53 -0.54
C GLY A 18 -10.73 -1.13 0.08
N PHE A 19 -11.62 -0.92 1.05
CA PHE A 19 -11.82 0.37 1.74
C PHE A 19 -10.53 1.11 2.13
N SER A 20 -9.61 0.43 2.82
CA SER A 20 -8.34 1.04 3.24
C SER A 20 -7.47 1.45 2.05
N GLY A 21 -7.46 0.65 0.98
CA GLY A 21 -6.68 0.94 -0.23
C GLY A 21 -7.20 2.15 -0.97
N LEU A 22 -8.51 2.23 -1.16
CA LEU A 22 -9.14 3.39 -1.80
C LEU A 22 -8.98 4.66 -0.96
N ALA A 23 -9.05 4.55 0.36
CA ALA A 23 -8.80 5.68 1.26
C ALA A 23 -7.36 6.22 1.11
N VAL A 24 -6.38 5.32 1.01
CA VAL A 24 -4.97 5.67 0.76
C VAL A 24 -4.79 6.27 -0.62
N ALA A 25 -5.34 5.64 -1.67
CA ALA A 25 -5.22 6.10 -3.04
C ALA A 25 -5.79 7.52 -3.20
N ALA A 26 -6.95 7.79 -2.61
CA ALA A 26 -7.56 9.11 -2.62
C ALA A 26 -6.69 10.15 -1.87
N GLU A 27 -6.05 9.78 -0.76
CA GLU A 27 -5.13 10.69 -0.07
C GLU A 27 -3.86 10.94 -0.88
N LEU A 28 -3.24 9.91 -1.45
CA LEU A 28 -2.05 10.06 -2.28
C LEU A 28 -2.33 10.97 -3.48
N ASN A 29 -3.47 10.78 -4.15
CA ASN A 29 -3.91 11.65 -5.22
C ASN A 29 -4.11 13.11 -4.77
N ARG A 30 -4.71 13.35 -3.59
CA ARG A 30 -4.82 14.71 -3.01
C ARG A 30 -3.46 15.37 -2.75
N GLN A 31 -2.43 14.57 -2.48
CA GLN A 31 -1.06 15.02 -2.25
C GLN A 31 -0.24 15.11 -3.56
N GLY A 32 -0.83 14.80 -4.72
CA GLY A 32 -0.14 14.79 -6.02
C GLY A 32 0.84 13.63 -6.18
N ILE A 33 0.63 12.52 -5.48
CA ILE A 33 1.50 11.34 -5.49
C ILE A 33 0.90 10.28 -6.40
N ASP A 34 1.66 9.87 -7.41
CA ASP A 34 1.29 8.76 -8.29
C ASP A 34 1.25 7.43 -7.52
N ALA A 35 0.15 6.71 -7.65
CA ALA A 35 -0.04 5.45 -6.96
C ALA A 35 -0.74 4.42 -7.84
N ILE A 36 -0.23 3.19 -7.81
CA ILE A 36 -0.89 2.02 -8.39
C ILE A 36 -1.46 1.19 -7.24
N VAL A 37 -2.77 0.97 -7.24
CA VAL A 37 -3.45 0.10 -6.29
C VAL A 37 -3.60 -1.29 -6.90
N VAL A 38 -3.00 -2.29 -6.29
CA VAL A 38 -3.13 -3.70 -6.68
C VAL A 38 -4.01 -4.43 -5.69
N ASP A 39 -4.60 -5.56 -6.07
CA ASP A 39 -5.39 -6.36 -5.13
C ASP A 39 -4.48 -7.01 -4.07
N SER A 40 -5.09 -7.42 -2.96
CA SER A 40 -4.43 -8.23 -1.94
C SER A 40 -4.19 -9.64 -2.47
N PHE A 41 -3.14 -10.28 -1.97
CA PHE A 41 -2.88 -11.69 -2.25
C PHE A 41 -3.99 -12.57 -1.65
N ARG A 42 -5.06 -12.80 -2.42
CA ARG A 42 -6.03 -13.85 -2.13
C ARG A 42 -5.56 -15.12 -2.85
N PRO A 43 -5.22 -16.21 -2.13
CA PRO A 43 -5.35 -17.51 -2.76
C PRO A 43 -6.83 -17.64 -3.14
N SER A 44 -7.12 -17.65 -4.44
CA SER A 44 -8.44 -17.93 -4.99
C SER A 44 -8.78 -19.39 -4.67
N GLY A 45 -9.24 -19.63 -3.44
CA GLY A 45 -9.68 -20.93 -2.96
C GLY A 45 -11.05 -20.79 -2.29
N PRO A 46 -11.97 -21.74 -2.50
CA PRO A 46 -13.24 -21.78 -1.78
C PRO A 46 -12.96 -22.09 -0.31
N GLY A 47 -12.94 -21.04 0.54
CA GLY A 47 -12.62 -21.21 1.96
C GLY A 47 -11.99 -20.01 2.66
N SER A 48 -11.84 -18.86 2.01
CA SER A 48 -11.42 -17.64 2.71
C SER A 48 -12.47 -17.30 3.78
N PRO A 49 -12.11 -17.27 5.08
CA PRO A 49 -13.08 -16.98 6.14
C PRO A 49 -13.69 -15.61 5.87
N ALA A 50 -15.01 -15.52 6.02
CA ALA A 50 -15.69 -14.23 5.98
C ALA A 50 -14.97 -13.26 6.93
N PRO A 51 -14.76 -11.99 6.54
CA PRO A 51 -14.16 -11.02 7.44
C PRO A 51 -14.96 -11.03 8.74
N ASN A 52 -14.29 -11.23 9.88
CA ASN A 52 -14.94 -11.26 11.19
C ASN A 52 -15.81 -10.00 11.36
N THR A 53 -17.12 -10.17 11.27
CA THR A 53 -18.13 -9.13 11.54
C THR A 53 -18.37 -8.94 13.04
N GLY A 54 -17.56 -9.58 13.89
CA GLY A 54 -17.74 -9.58 15.35
C GLY A 54 -17.73 -8.16 15.92
N GLY A 55 -18.90 -7.70 16.36
CA GLY A 55 -19.06 -6.50 17.18
C GLY A 55 -19.23 -5.16 16.46
N ILE A 56 -19.30 -5.12 15.11
CA ILE A 56 -19.52 -3.86 14.40
C ILE A 56 -21.02 -3.52 14.39
N SER A 57 -21.39 -2.34 14.88
CA SER A 57 -22.78 -1.87 14.83
C SER A 57 -23.25 -1.67 13.38
N LEU A 58 -24.56 -1.80 13.15
CA LEU A 58 -25.15 -1.59 11.81
C LEU A 58 -24.85 -0.18 11.29
N ASP A 59 -24.86 0.82 12.17
CA ASP A 59 -24.54 2.21 11.82
C ASP A 59 -23.09 2.35 11.34
N ALA A 60 -22.14 1.72 12.02
CA ALA A 60 -20.73 1.75 11.62
C ALA A 60 -20.49 1.02 10.28
N LEU A 61 -21.27 -0.04 10.01
CA LEU A 61 -21.23 -0.73 8.72
C LEU A 61 -21.84 0.11 7.60
N SER A 62 -22.96 0.78 7.87
CA SER A 62 -23.63 1.71 6.94
C SER A 62 -22.74 2.91 6.60
N GLU A 63 -22.13 3.54 7.60
CA GLU A 63 -21.15 4.61 7.43
C GLU A 63 -19.99 4.17 6.54
N ARG A 64 -19.37 3.02 6.85
CA ARG A 64 -18.28 2.46 6.04
C ARG A 64 -18.70 2.25 4.59
N THR A 65 -19.91 1.77 4.36
CA THR A 65 -20.46 1.51 3.02
C THR A 65 -20.67 2.81 2.24
N ASN A 66 -21.19 3.85 2.91
CA ASN A 66 -21.37 5.16 2.29
C ASN A 66 -20.03 5.81 1.92
N ILE A 67 -19.05 5.74 2.83
CA ILE A 67 -17.71 6.27 2.54
C ILE A 67 -17.02 5.45 1.45
N LEU A 68 -17.19 4.13 1.42
CA LEU A 68 -16.67 3.30 0.33
C LEU A 68 -17.19 3.76 -1.03
N ARG A 69 -18.51 3.98 -1.16
CA ARG A 69 -19.10 4.52 -2.40
C ARG A 69 -18.53 5.87 -2.79
N LEU A 70 -18.30 6.76 -1.82
CA LEU A 70 -17.67 8.06 -2.07
C LEU A 70 -16.23 7.89 -2.58
N LEU A 71 -15.48 6.96 -2.01
CA LEU A 71 -14.10 6.66 -2.43
C LEU A 71 -14.06 6.02 -3.82
N GLU A 72 -14.98 5.11 -4.13
CA GLU A 72 -15.12 4.52 -5.47
C GLU A 72 -15.46 5.60 -6.51
N HIS A 73 -16.41 6.48 -6.20
CA HIS A 73 -16.76 7.59 -7.08
C HIS A 73 -15.58 8.57 -7.26
N TYR A 74 -14.86 8.90 -6.19
CA TYR A 74 -13.64 9.70 -6.26
C TYR A 74 -12.61 9.04 -7.17
N ALA A 75 -12.38 7.74 -6.99
CA ALA A 75 -11.41 6.99 -7.77
C ALA A 75 -11.71 7.02 -9.27
N LEU A 76 -12.98 6.81 -9.64
CA LEU A 76 -13.44 6.89 -11.03
C LEU A 76 -13.28 8.30 -11.59
N ARG A 77 -13.69 9.33 -10.82
CA ARG A 77 -13.65 10.73 -11.27
C ARG A 77 -12.23 11.26 -11.47
N HIS A 78 -11.29 10.79 -10.65
CA HIS A 78 -9.89 11.20 -10.69
C HIS A 78 -8.99 10.20 -11.44
N GLU A 79 -9.60 9.21 -12.10
CA GLU A 79 -8.91 8.20 -12.92
C GLU A 79 -7.75 7.51 -12.16
N LEU A 80 -7.99 7.17 -10.89
CA LEU A 80 -6.97 6.50 -10.08
C LEU A 80 -6.66 5.13 -10.66
N ASP A 81 -5.37 4.79 -10.74
CA ASP A 81 -4.90 3.50 -11.24
C ASP A 81 -5.16 2.39 -10.20
N ILE A 82 -6.29 1.71 -10.35
CA ILE A 82 -6.72 0.61 -9.50
C ILE A 82 -6.87 -0.64 -10.35
N ARG A 83 -6.10 -1.68 -10.00
CA ARG A 83 -6.01 -2.94 -10.73
C ARG A 83 -6.53 -4.10 -9.87
N PRO A 84 -7.85 -4.26 -9.73
CA PRO A 84 -8.46 -5.27 -8.86
C PRO A 84 -8.22 -6.72 -9.32
N GLY A 85 -7.70 -6.94 -10.54
CA GLY A 85 -7.28 -8.27 -11.03
C GLY A 85 -5.78 -8.55 -10.88
N THR A 86 -4.98 -7.53 -10.60
CA THR A 86 -3.52 -7.67 -10.50
C THR A 86 -3.17 -7.92 -9.04
N SER A 87 -2.68 -9.12 -8.74
CA SER A 87 -2.22 -9.48 -7.40
C SER A 87 -0.69 -9.56 -7.34
N PRO A 88 -0.05 -9.06 -6.27
CA PRO A 88 1.39 -9.16 -6.10
C PRO A 88 1.79 -10.60 -5.78
N LEU A 89 2.59 -11.20 -6.64
CA LEU A 89 3.16 -12.55 -6.47
C LEU A 89 4.33 -12.52 -5.49
N GLN A 90 5.21 -11.52 -5.64
CA GLN A 90 6.42 -11.37 -4.84
C GLN A 90 6.73 -9.88 -4.63
N LEU A 91 7.19 -9.53 -3.44
CA LEU A 91 7.76 -8.20 -3.15
C LEU A 91 9.23 -8.36 -2.80
N ASN A 92 10.09 -7.67 -3.54
CA ASN A 92 11.53 -7.64 -3.33
C ASN A 92 11.99 -6.20 -3.12
N ARG A 93 13.10 -6.04 -2.41
CA ARG A 93 13.82 -4.78 -2.30
C ARG A 93 15.01 -4.82 -3.26
N LEU A 94 15.17 -3.79 -4.08
CA LEU A 94 16.36 -3.63 -4.91
C LEU A 94 17.54 -3.27 -3.97
N GLY A 95 18.64 -4.01 -4.10
CA GLY A 95 19.74 -4.09 -3.14
C GLY A 95 20.37 -2.75 -2.72
N THR A 96 21.04 -2.79 -1.57
CA THR A 96 21.61 -1.68 -0.80
C THR A 96 22.83 -0.96 -1.40
N ASP A 97 23.31 -1.33 -2.59
CA ASP A 97 24.57 -0.83 -3.15
C ASP A 97 24.49 0.55 -3.84
N ALA A 98 23.29 1.08 -4.06
CA ALA A 98 23.09 2.48 -4.42
C ALA A 98 21.68 2.92 -4.02
N PRO A 99 21.47 4.20 -3.64
CA PRO A 99 20.14 4.78 -3.50
C PRO A 99 19.50 4.88 -4.90
N THR A 100 19.05 3.75 -5.42
CA THR A 100 18.29 3.67 -6.66
C THR A 100 16.95 4.35 -6.47
N GLU A 101 16.45 4.99 -7.53
CA GLU A 101 15.23 5.78 -7.47
C GLU A 101 14.04 4.94 -6.94
N HIS A 102 13.96 3.67 -7.32
CA HIS A 102 12.86 2.77 -6.99
C HIS A 102 13.34 1.55 -6.18
N GLN A 103 13.26 1.66 -4.85
CA GLN A 103 13.80 0.66 -3.92
C GLN A 103 12.94 -0.61 -3.80
N TRP A 104 11.67 -0.56 -4.20
CA TRP A 104 10.73 -1.67 -4.09
C TRP A 104 10.31 -2.19 -5.45
N THR A 105 10.22 -3.50 -5.56
CA THR A 105 9.80 -4.19 -6.78
C THR A 105 8.73 -5.21 -6.45
N VAL A 106 7.55 -5.06 -7.05
CA VAL A 106 6.40 -5.96 -6.95
C VAL A 106 6.29 -6.75 -8.25
N LEU A 107 6.49 -8.05 -8.19
CA LEU A 107 6.19 -8.94 -9.30
C LEU A 107 4.70 -9.25 -9.31
N THR A 108 4.06 -9.11 -10.46
CA THR A 108 2.66 -9.44 -10.71
C THR A 108 2.58 -10.43 -11.88
N ALA A 109 1.38 -10.97 -12.15
CA ALA A 109 1.18 -11.83 -13.32
C ALA A 109 1.38 -11.07 -14.65
N ASP A 110 1.14 -9.76 -14.64
CA ASP A 110 1.13 -8.90 -15.83
C ASP A 110 2.49 -8.25 -16.09
N GLY A 111 3.38 -8.26 -15.10
CA GLY A 111 4.66 -7.56 -15.19
C GLY A 111 5.26 -7.22 -13.84
N THR A 112 6.26 -6.34 -13.86
CA THR A 112 6.97 -5.89 -12.67
C THR A 112 6.68 -4.42 -12.41
N LEU A 113 6.18 -4.10 -11.21
CA LEU A 113 5.94 -2.74 -10.76
C LEU A 113 7.07 -2.30 -9.82
N SER A 114 7.70 -1.17 -10.09
CA SER A 114 8.76 -0.62 -9.25
C SER A 114 8.29 0.66 -8.58
N ALA A 115 8.57 0.82 -7.29
CA ALA A 115 8.11 1.95 -6.48
C ALA A 115 9.12 2.44 -5.44
N HIS A 116 8.93 3.68 -5.01
CA HIS A 116 9.68 4.29 -3.92
C HIS A 116 9.14 3.88 -2.56
N SER A 117 7.84 3.62 -2.48
CA SER A 117 7.13 3.30 -1.24
C SER A 117 6.05 2.25 -1.49
N VAL A 118 5.74 1.47 -0.46
CA VAL A 118 4.68 0.45 -0.50
C VAL A 118 3.77 0.63 0.71
N VAL A 119 2.46 0.66 0.48
CA VAL A 119 1.45 0.70 1.53
C VAL A 119 0.76 -0.65 1.62
N PHE A 120 0.79 -1.28 2.80
CA PHE A 120 0.07 -2.52 3.07
C PHE A 120 -1.27 -2.22 3.74
N THR A 121 -2.34 -2.80 3.19
CA THR A 121 -3.66 -2.79 3.82
C THR A 121 -3.97 -4.13 4.50
N ARG A 122 -5.11 -4.22 5.21
CA ARG A 122 -5.49 -5.42 6.00
C ARG A 122 -5.39 -6.74 5.22
N GLY A 123 -5.77 -6.74 3.93
CA GLY A 123 -5.69 -7.94 3.09
C GLY A 123 -4.26 -8.38 2.76
N ALA A 124 -3.27 -7.54 3.03
CA ALA A 124 -1.86 -7.76 2.74
C ALA A 124 -1.04 -8.23 3.95
N LEU A 125 -1.67 -8.60 5.08
CA LEU A 125 -0.95 -8.97 6.32
C LEU A 125 0.02 -10.15 6.11
N ASN A 126 -0.36 -11.14 5.28
CA ASN A 126 0.51 -12.27 4.95
C ASN A 126 1.72 -11.84 4.09
N GLN A 127 1.57 -10.80 3.27
CA GLN A 127 2.68 -10.22 2.51
C GLN A 127 3.61 -9.44 3.42
N LEU A 128 3.05 -8.61 4.31
CA LEU A 128 3.82 -7.90 5.32
C LEU A 128 4.70 -8.85 6.12
N ARG A 129 4.15 -9.95 6.64
CA ARG A 129 4.93 -10.95 7.40
C ARG A 129 6.11 -11.51 6.62
N ARG A 130 5.92 -11.84 5.33
CA ARG A 130 7.00 -12.33 4.46
C ARG A 130 8.09 -11.28 4.24
N VAL A 131 7.69 -10.03 4.04
CA VAL A 131 8.61 -8.90 3.82
C VAL A 131 9.40 -8.59 5.08
N LEU A 132 8.77 -8.59 6.24
CA LEU A 132 9.46 -8.42 7.52
C LEU A 132 10.50 -9.52 7.74
N HIS A 133 10.15 -10.76 7.41
CA HIS A 133 11.08 -11.89 7.49
C HIS A 133 12.23 -11.79 6.49
N SER A 134 11.98 -11.31 5.26
CA SER A 134 13.05 -11.16 4.26
C SER A 134 14.03 -10.02 4.57
N VAL A 135 13.60 -9.03 5.35
CA VAL A 135 14.44 -7.91 5.81
C VAL A 135 15.08 -8.20 7.18
N GLY A 136 14.80 -9.35 7.81
CA GLY A 136 15.39 -9.76 9.08
C GLY A 136 14.87 -8.99 10.31
N LEU A 137 13.66 -8.42 10.22
CA LEU A 137 13.06 -7.64 11.31
C LEU A 137 12.23 -8.55 12.23
N SER A 138 12.71 -8.74 13.47
CA SER A 138 11.94 -9.32 14.58
C SER A 138 10.98 -8.28 15.14
N THR A 139 9.70 -8.65 15.37
CA THR A 139 8.61 -7.77 15.82
C THR A 139 8.95 -7.00 17.10
N SER A 140 9.53 -5.80 16.98
CA SER A 140 9.84 -4.89 18.09
C SER A 140 8.98 -3.64 18.06
N HIS A 141 8.89 -2.90 19.17
CA HIS A 141 8.18 -1.62 19.26
C HIS A 141 8.72 -0.52 18.32
N GLU A 142 9.94 -0.68 17.77
CA GLU A 142 10.55 0.28 16.83
C GLU A 142 10.27 -0.05 15.36
N LEU A 143 9.53 -1.14 15.11
CA LEU A 143 9.27 -1.64 13.76
C LEU A 143 8.62 -0.60 12.85
N ALA A 144 7.69 0.21 13.37
CA ALA A 144 7.02 1.24 12.58
C ALA A 144 8.00 2.32 12.07
N SER A 145 9.00 2.70 12.87
CA SER A 145 10.01 3.69 12.49
C SER A 145 10.95 3.12 11.41
N VAL A 146 11.38 1.87 11.59
CA VAL A 146 12.20 1.15 10.61
C VAL A 146 11.43 0.95 9.30
N MET A 147 10.16 0.58 9.37
CA MET A 147 9.31 0.44 8.19
C MET A 147 9.17 1.77 7.44
N HIS A 148 8.92 2.88 8.14
CA HIS A 148 8.86 4.19 7.50
C HIS A 148 10.19 4.61 6.86
N SER A 149 11.33 4.33 7.51
CA SER A 149 12.64 4.62 6.92
C SER A 149 12.90 3.81 5.65
N LEU A 150 12.33 2.60 5.59
CA LEU A 150 12.31 1.71 4.43
C LEU A 150 11.24 2.09 3.37
N GLY A 151 10.35 3.05 3.65
CA GLY A 151 9.25 3.41 2.74
C GLY A 151 8.07 2.44 2.76
N LEU A 152 7.90 1.68 3.84
CA LEU A 152 6.78 0.78 4.09
C LEU A 152 5.78 1.40 5.05
N TYR A 153 4.49 1.37 4.70
CA TYR A 153 3.42 1.99 5.48
C TYR A 153 2.28 1.01 5.73
N LEU A 154 1.56 1.18 6.84
CA LEU A 154 0.47 0.31 7.28
C LEU A 154 -0.83 1.09 7.43
N VAL A 155 -1.92 0.61 6.81
CA VAL A 155 -3.25 1.23 6.92
C VAL A 155 -4.33 0.18 7.07
N GLY A 156 -5.10 0.24 8.15
CA GLY A 156 -6.07 -0.79 8.52
C GLY A 156 -5.44 -2.13 8.92
N VAL A 157 -4.11 -2.16 9.10
CA VAL A 157 -3.33 -3.29 9.62
C VAL A 157 -2.95 -2.95 11.06
N GLY A 158 -3.47 -3.71 12.02
CA GLY A 158 -3.28 -3.44 13.45
C GLY A 158 -3.57 -4.68 14.30
N ASP A 159 -3.58 -4.50 15.62
CA ASP A 159 -3.80 -5.55 16.62
C ASP A 159 -5.12 -6.34 16.42
N LEU A 160 -5.35 -7.36 17.24
CA LEU A 160 -6.50 -8.29 17.19
C LEU A 160 -7.91 -7.63 17.09
N VAL A 161 -8.02 -6.31 17.25
CA VAL A 161 -9.25 -5.52 17.11
C VAL A 161 -9.39 -4.94 15.70
N VAL A 162 -10.57 -5.07 15.09
CA VAL A 162 -10.86 -4.48 13.77
C VAL A 162 -10.90 -2.95 13.89
N PRO A 163 -10.10 -2.20 13.10
CA PRO A 163 -10.07 -0.75 13.19
C PRO A 163 -11.37 -0.12 12.66
N THR A 164 -11.79 0.96 13.32
CA THR A 164 -12.95 1.76 12.94
C THR A 164 -12.73 2.47 11.60
N THR A 165 -13.83 2.92 10.99
CA THR A 165 -13.82 3.67 9.73
C THR A 165 -12.97 4.93 9.84
N HIS A 166 -13.16 5.71 10.91
CA HIS A 166 -12.42 6.95 11.16
C HIS A 166 -10.92 6.70 11.39
N GLU A 167 -10.55 5.66 12.13
CA GLU A 167 -9.13 5.30 12.34
C GLU A 167 -8.43 4.97 11.02
N ILE A 168 -9.09 4.22 10.12
CA ILE A 168 -8.52 3.89 8.81
C ILE A 168 -8.30 5.16 7.98
N LEU A 169 -9.27 6.07 7.95
CA LEU A 169 -9.14 7.34 7.22
C LEU A 169 -8.02 8.20 7.80
N HIS A 170 -7.90 8.26 9.13
CA HIS A 170 -6.82 8.97 9.80
C HIS A 170 -5.44 8.35 9.51
N GLN A 171 -5.35 7.01 9.50
CA GLN A 171 -4.14 6.29 9.11
C GLN A 171 -3.76 6.56 7.65
N ALA A 172 -4.73 6.56 6.74
CA ALA A 172 -4.50 6.90 5.33
C ALA A 172 -3.94 8.33 5.18
N LYS A 173 -4.52 9.30 5.88
CA LYS A 173 -4.04 10.70 5.91
C LYS A 173 -2.60 10.81 6.41
N ARG A 174 -2.29 10.13 7.51
CA ARG A 174 -0.93 10.08 8.08
C ARG A 174 0.07 9.43 7.13
N ALA A 175 -0.31 8.33 6.48
CA ALA A 175 0.54 7.64 5.51
C ALA A 175 0.84 8.55 4.31
N GLY A 176 -0.18 9.20 3.73
CA GLY A 176 0.00 10.14 2.62
C GLY A 176 0.92 11.31 2.97
N ALA A 177 0.72 11.94 4.14
CA ALA A 177 1.58 13.01 4.61
C ALA A 177 3.04 12.55 4.80
N SER A 178 3.26 11.36 5.35
CA SER A 178 4.61 10.82 5.54
C SER A 178 5.30 10.46 4.22
N ILE A 179 4.56 9.92 3.25
CA ILE A 179 5.09 9.62 1.90
C ILE A 179 5.46 10.92 1.20
N SER A 180 4.58 11.92 1.24
CA SER A 180 4.83 13.26 0.68
C SER A 180 6.10 13.89 1.27
N ALA A 181 6.24 13.88 2.60
CA ALA A 181 7.44 14.39 3.28
C ALA A 181 8.71 13.64 2.85
N ARG A 182 8.65 12.31 2.72
CA ARG A 182 9.78 11.49 2.25
C ARG A 182 10.17 11.85 0.81
N MET A 183 9.20 12.07 -0.08
CA MET A 183 9.48 12.48 -1.45
C MET A 183 10.11 13.87 -1.52
N ALA A 184 9.59 14.83 -0.75
CA ALA A 184 10.15 16.17 -0.69
C ALA A 184 11.62 16.14 -0.23
N ALA A 185 11.94 15.37 0.80
CA ALA A 185 13.31 15.18 1.28
C ALA A 185 14.23 14.56 0.20
N ARG A 186 13.73 13.59 -0.57
CA ARG A 186 14.49 13.00 -1.67
C ARG A 186 14.73 13.97 -2.83
N ASN A 187 13.72 14.74 -3.21
CA ASN A 187 13.86 15.73 -4.26
C ASN A 187 14.87 16.82 -3.86
N SER A 188 14.90 17.23 -2.59
CA SER A 188 15.93 18.15 -2.11
C SER A 188 17.35 17.59 -2.16
N ILE A 189 17.54 16.28 -1.89
CA ILE A 189 18.85 15.64 -1.97
C ILE A 189 19.34 15.53 -3.43
N ALA A 190 18.43 15.20 -4.36
CA ALA A 190 18.75 15.13 -5.79
C ALA A 190 19.20 16.49 -6.36
N VAL A 191 18.65 17.59 -5.85
CA VAL A 191 19.05 18.96 -6.26
C VAL A 191 20.42 19.37 -5.72
N LEU A 192 20.90 18.73 -4.64
CA LEU A 192 22.17 19.07 -3.97
C LEU A 192 23.40 18.33 -4.53
N ILE A 193 23.22 17.35 -5.41
CA ILE A 193 24.31 16.63 -6.06
C ILE A 193 24.34 17.05 -7.54
N PRO A 194 25.23 17.97 -7.97
CA PRO A 194 25.41 18.25 -9.39
C PRO A 194 26.03 17.03 -10.08
N ALA A 195 25.57 16.77 -11.31
CA ALA A 195 26.03 15.69 -12.19
C ALA A 195 27.53 15.75 -12.50
#